data_AF-A0A2S5Z9H7-F1
#
_entry.id   AF-A0A2S5Z9H7-F1
#
_cell.length_a   1.000
_cell.length_b   1.000
_cell.length_c   1.000
_cell.angle_alpha   90.00
_cell.angle_beta   90.00
_cell.angle_gamma   90.00
#
_symmetry.space_group_name_H-M   'P 1'
#
loop_
_entity.id
_entity.type
_entity.pdbx_description
1 polymer ?
#
loop_
_entity_poly.entity_id
_entity_poly.type
_entity_poly.pdbx_seq_one_letter_code
_entity_poly.pdbx_strand_id
1 'polypeptide(L)'
;MNQTLVRTALKFNAAFSGISGLFLLFLPDLAGQLIGITAPMAFQVLGLGLLIFSTDLLHQSTRDKIAGWRVLYASAGDFIWVLGSILGVILWGSHLTPQGIFTILAVAAVVLCFGLTQMAGLKKMYFLPKDRCFGYSLRYQSVSDADSLWHIVRDLGAIAQYAPNLASSWIEDIHDGDLPLRACEDTQGNQWRERCSEYDEYRRCYEVEFLTEEAGFPYPATWMVGGWQVEQIPEGSEVVVWWKLHPKPAWLAPVIMAMLAFGVDRTFTGVIANMEKRALSGDSAELADSADQATV
;
A
#
# COMPACT_ATOMS: atom_id res chain seq x y z
N MET A 1 -6.34 -5.59 -10.39
CA MET A 1 -4.95 -6.04 -10.13
C MET A 1 -4.92 -7.56 -10.03
N ASN A 2 -3.89 -8.23 -10.55
CA ASN A 2 -3.79 -9.70 -10.47
C ASN A 2 -3.32 -10.13 -9.07
N GLN A 3 -4.26 -10.53 -8.21
CA GLN A 3 -3.98 -10.91 -6.81
C GLN A 3 -3.94 -12.43 -6.58
N THR A 4 -4.14 -13.24 -7.62
CA THR A 4 -4.28 -14.70 -7.49
C THR A 4 -3.03 -15.34 -6.90
N LEU A 5 -1.84 -14.93 -7.32
CA LEU A 5 -0.58 -15.50 -6.82
C LEU A 5 -0.39 -15.23 -5.33
N VAL A 6 -0.57 -13.98 -4.89
CA VAL A 6 -0.49 -13.59 -3.47
C VAL A 6 -1.51 -14.36 -2.66
N ARG A 7 -2.76 -14.41 -3.12
CA ARG A 7 -3.86 -15.06 -2.42
C ARG A 7 -3.59 -16.55 -2.21
N THR A 8 -3.10 -17.22 -3.24
CA THR A 8 -2.73 -18.64 -3.18
C THR A 8 -1.55 -18.85 -2.23
N ALA A 9 -0.51 -18.02 -2.30
CA ALA A 9 0.64 -18.09 -1.40
C ALA A 9 0.24 -17.90 0.07
N LEU A 10 -0.59 -16.90 0.37
CA LEU A 10 -1.11 -16.65 1.72
C LEU A 10 -1.92 -17.83 2.26
N LYS A 11 -2.77 -18.47 1.42
CA LYS A 11 -3.56 -19.65 1.82
C LYS A 11 -2.68 -20.85 2.13
N PHE A 12 -1.67 -21.12 1.30
CA PHE A 12 -0.74 -22.23 1.55
C PHE A 12 0.11 -21.99 2.80
N ASN A 13 0.62 -20.76 2.98
CA ASN A 13 1.34 -20.41 4.21
C ASN A 13 0.43 -20.53 5.44
N ALA A 14 -0.80 -20.01 5.37
CA ALA A 14 -1.78 -20.16 6.45
C ALA A 14 -2.02 -21.64 6.80
N ALA A 15 -2.25 -22.51 5.81
CA ALA A 15 -2.47 -23.94 6.05
C ALA A 15 -1.23 -24.62 6.67
N PHE A 16 -0.04 -24.36 6.13
CA PHE A 16 1.21 -24.95 6.64
C PHE A 16 1.52 -24.49 8.07
N SER A 17 1.41 -23.18 8.33
CA SER A 17 1.59 -22.59 9.65
C SER A 17 0.54 -23.10 10.63
N GLY A 18 -0.71 -23.26 10.19
CA GLY A 18 -1.80 -23.80 11.01
C GLY A 18 -1.57 -25.25 11.42
N ILE A 19 -1.21 -26.12 10.47
CA ILE A 19 -0.89 -27.54 10.75
C ILE A 19 0.32 -27.65 11.69
N SER A 20 1.37 -26.87 11.43
CA SER A 20 2.56 -26.81 12.29
C SER A 20 2.23 -26.31 13.69
N GLY A 21 1.38 -25.28 13.80
CA GLY A 21 0.90 -24.73 15.06
C GLY A 21 0.11 -25.74 15.88
N LEU A 22 -0.82 -26.47 15.25
CA LEU A 22 -1.57 -27.56 15.89
C LEU A 22 -0.63 -28.68 16.38
N PHE A 23 0.34 -29.07 15.55
CA PHE A 23 1.31 -30.10 15.92
C PHE A 23 2.12 -29.71 17.17
N LEU A 24 2.67 -28.49 17.22
CA LEU A 24 3.44 -28.01 18.36
C LEU A 24 2.58 -27.79 19.62
N LEU A 25 1.31 -27.42 19.45
CA LEU A 25 0.39 -27.17 20.56
C LEU A 25 -0.07 -28.47 21.24
N PHE A 26 -0.42 -29.49 20.45
CA PHE A 26 -1.02 -30.73 20.95
C PHE A 26 -0.02 -31.89 21.10
N LEU A 27 1.10 -31.88 20.38
CA LEU A 27 2.12 -32.92 20.41
C LEU A 27 3.53 -32.37 20.74
N PRO A 28 3.68 -31.53 21.79
CA PRO A 28 4.95 -30.86 22.08
C PRO A 28 6.07 -31.83 22.47
N ASP A 29 5.76 -32.95 23.12
CA ASP A 29 6.77 -33.96 23.50
C ASP A 29 7.34 -34.67 22.28
N LEU A 30 6.51 -34.96 21.27
CA LEU A 30 6.96 -35.57 20.02
C LEU A 30 7.85 -34.59 19.23
N ALA A 31 7.46 -33.31 19.17
CA ALA A 31 8.29 -32.26 18.60
C ALA A 31 9.63 -32.16 19.33
N GLY A 32 9.62 -32.21 20.67
CA GLY A 32 10.83 -32.16 21.47
C GLY A 32 11.76 -33.35 21.28
N GLN A 33 11.22 -34.57 21.16
CA GLN A 33 11.99 -35.77 20.85
C GLN A 33 12.61 -35.70 19.44
N LEU A 34 11.86 -35.21 18.46
CA LEU A 34 12.35 -35.03 17.09
C LEU A 34 13.49 -34.01 17.04
N ILE A 35 13.32 -32.88 17.74
CA ILE A 35 14.29 -31.77 17.72
C ILE A 35 15.51 -32.04 18.62
N GLY A 36 15.32 -32.76 19.73
CA GLY A 36 16.33 -32.98 20.78
C GLY A 36 16.23 -32.01 21.96
N ILE A 37 15.16 -31.22 22.04
CA ILE A 37 14.94 -30.22 23.10
C ILE A 37 13.66 -30.55 23.84
N THR A 38 13.76 -30.76 25.16
CA THR A 38 12.60 -31.01 26.03
C THR A 38 12.07 -29.71 26.63
N ALA A 39 11.33 -28.94 25.85
CA ALA A 39 10.70 -27.70 26.31
C ALA A 39 9.22 -27.61 25.88
N PRO A 40 8.32 -28.42 26.46
CA PRO A 40 6.94 -28.52 25.98
C PRO A 40 6.18 -27.19 25.98
N MET A 41 6.35 -26.39 27.04
CA MET A 41 5.73 -25.05 27.12
C MET A 41 6.21 -24.12 26.00
N ALA A 42 7.50 -24.17 25.64
CA ALA A 42 8.03 -23.33 24.56
C ALA A 42 7.43 -23.71 23.21
N PHE A 43 7.29 -25.01 22.93
CA PHE A 43 6.61 -25.48 21.71
C PHE A 43 5.13 -25.11 21.70
N GLN A 44 4.43 -25.21 22.82
CA GLN A 44 3.02 -24.81 22.89
C GLN A 44 2.81 -23.31 22.66
N VAL A 45 3.66 -22.46 23.26
CA VAL A 45 3.64 -21.00 23.02
C VAL A 45 3.93 -20.70 21.55
N LEU A 46 4.93 -21.35 20.96
CA LEU A 46 5.26 -21.23 19.55
C LEU A 46 4.08 -21.68 18.66
N GLY A 47 3.44 -22.80 19.01
CA GLY A 47 2.28 -23.34 18.32
C GLY A 47 1.10 -22.38 18.36
N LEU A 48 0.79 -21.80 19.51
CA LEU A 48 -0.25 -20.78 19.65
C LEU A 48 0.05 -19.54 18.78
N GLY A 49 1.30 -19.07 18.78
CA GLY A 49 1.74 -17.97 17.92
C GLY A 49 1.52 -18.26 16.43
N LEU A 50 1.86 -19.47 15.99
CA LEU A 50 1.64 -19.92 14.60
C LEU A 50 0.15 -20.00 14.24
N LEU A 51 -0.73 -20.39 15.17
CA LEU A 51 -2.18 -20.40 14.95
C LEU A 51 -2.76 -18.99 14.78
N ILE A 52 -2.30 -18.03 15.59
CA ILE A 52 -2.69 -16.62 15.45
C ILE A 52 -2.22 -16.09 14.09
N PHE A 53 -0.96 -16.33 13.74
CA PHE A 53 -0.39 -15.94 12.44
C PHE A 53 -1.15 -16.56 11.27
N SER A 54 -1.40 -17.88 11.31
CA SER A 54 -2.18 -18.61 10.31
C SER A 54 -3.58 -18.03 10.13
N THR A 55 -4.26 -17.70 11.23
CA THR A 55 -5.60 -17.11 11.19
C THR A 55 -5.60 -15.74 10.52
N ASP A 56 -4.61 -14.89 10.83
CA ASP A 56 -4.45 -13.59 10.17
C ASP A 56 -4.17 -13.74 8.67
N LEU A 57 -3.28 -14.64 8.26
CA LEU A 57 -3.02 -14.92 6.84
C LEU A 57 -4.27 -15.40 6.10
N LEU A 58 -5.03 -16.31 6.70
CA LEU A 58 -6.27 -16.82 6.12
C LEU A 58 -7.30 -15.68 5.98
N HIS A 59 -7.45 -14.88 7.03
CA HIS A 59 -8.32 -13.71 7.02
C HIS A 59 -7.94 -12.72 5.90
N GLN A 60 -6.65 -12.38 5.76
CA GLN A 60 -6.19 -11.53 4.66
C GLN A 60 -6.47 -12.16 3.28
N SER A 61 -6.26 -13.46 3.13
CA SER A 61 -6.43 -14.18 1.87
C SER A 61 -7.90 -14.33 1.43
N THR A 62 -8.86 -13.97 2.28
CA THR A 62 -10.31 -14.04 1.99
C THR A 62 -10.92 -12.68 1.70
N ARG A 63 -10.18 -11.57 1.89
CA ARG A 63 -10.63 -10.21 1.56
C ARG A 63 -10.70 -9.98 0.05
N ASP A 64 -11.65 -9.17 -0.41
CA ASP A 64 -11.79 -8.83 -1.84
C ASP A 64 -10.53 -8.15 -2.39
N LYS A 65 -10.02 -7.18 -1.62
CA LYS A 65 -8.75 -6.49 -1.90
C LYS A 65 -7.72 -6.84 -0.83
N ILE A 66 -6.60 -7.41 -1.25
CA ILE A 66 -5.46 -7.68 -0.36
C ILE A 66 -4.61 -6.41 -0.24
N ALA A 67 -4.43 -5.91 0.97
CA ALA A 67 -3.56 -4.76 1.25
C ALA A 67 -2.08 -5.17 1.15
N GLY A 68 -1.32 -4.52 0.27
CA GLY A 68 0.07 -4.90 -0.01
C GLY A 68 1.01 -4.82 1.20
N TRP A 69 0.80 -3.86 2.11
CA TRP A 69 1.60 -3.75 3.34
C TRP A 69 1.43 -4.97 4.26
N ARG A 70 0.26 -5.61 4.27
CA ARG A 70 0.04 -6.81 5.08
C ARG A 70 0.75 -8.03 4.50
N VAL A 71 0.79 -8.12 3.16
CA VAL A 71 1.60 -9.11 2.44
C VAL A 71 3.07 -8.89 2.76
N LEU A 72 3.54 -7.64 2.79
CA LEU A 72 4.92 -7.30 3.13
C LEU A 72 5.27 -7.72 4.57
N TYR A 73 4.41 -7.41 5.54
CA TYR A 73 4.59 -7.85 6.93
C TYR A 73 4.63 -9.38 7.06
N ALA A 74 3.73 -10.10 6.36
CA ALA A 74 3.73 -11.56 6.35
C ALA A 74 5.03 -12.13 5.78
N SER A 75 5.49 -11.64 4.63
CA SER A 75 6.77 -12.04 4.03
C SER A 75 7.96 -11.73 4.94
N ALA A 76 7.94 -10.60 5.64
CA ALA A 76 8.99 -10.24 6.60
C ALA A 76 9.02 -11.22 7.78
N GLY A 77 7.85 -11.61 8.30
CA GLY A 77 7.72 -12.66 9.32
C GLY A 77 8.32 -13.99 8.86
N ASP A 78 8.02 -14.41 7.63
CA ASP A 78 8.60 -15.63 7.02
C ASP A 78 10.13 -15.54 6.94
N PHE A 79 10.69 -14.43 6.47
CA PHE A 79 12.15 -14.26 6.39
C PHE A 79 12.82 -14.23 7.77
N ILE A 80 12.19 -13.58 8.76
CA ILE A 80 12.67 -13.57 10.15
C ILE A 80 12.67 -15.00 10.71
N TRP A 81 11.63 -15.79 10.43
CA TRP A 81 11.55 -17.19 10.85
C TRP A 81 12.66 -18.05 10.24
N VAL A 82 12.93 -17.88 8.95
CA VAL A 82 14.01 -18.60 8.23
C VAL A 82 15.36 -18.24 8.82
N LEU A 83 15.63 -16.94 9.01
CA LEU A 83 16.88 -16.48 9.60
C LEU A 83 17.04 -16.99 11.04
N GLY A 84 15.98 -16.93 11.84
CA GLY A 84 15.95 -17.47 13.20
C GLY A 84 16.22 -18.97 13.24
N SER A 85 15.69 -19.73 12.28
CA SER A 85 15.94 -21.17 12.14
C SER A 85 17.40 -21.47 11.82
N ILE A 86 18.01 -20.73 10.88
CA ILE A 86 19.43 -20.88 10.52
C ILE A 86 20.34 -20.53 11.70
N LEU A 87 20.10 -19.38 12.34
CA LEU A 87 20.85 -18.97 13.53
C LEU A 87 20.68 -19.99 14.66
N GLY A 88 19.47 -20.52 14.82
CA GLY A 88 19.17 -21.54 15.82
C GLY A 88 20.02 -22.80 15.64
N VAL A 89 20.11 -23.30 14.41
CA VAL A 89 20.95 -24.46 14.07
C VAL A 89 22.44 -24.16 14.28
N ILE A 90 22.92 -22.96 13.93
CA ILE A 90 24.33 -22.60 14.11
C ILE A 90 24.71 -22.51 15.60
N LEU A 91 23.86 -21.87 16.41
CA LEU A 91 24.16 -21.59 17.81
C LEU A 91 23.92 -22.79 18.74
N TRP A 92 22.90 -23.60 18.44
CA TRP A 92 22.49 -24.72 19.31
C TRP A 92 22.60 -26.09 18.64
N GLY A 93 23.22 -26.19 17.46
CA GLY A 93 23.31 -27.43 16.69
C GLY A 93 23.88 -28.63 17.45
N SER A 94 24.78 -28.41 18.43
CA SER A 94 25.31 -29.46 19.30
C SER A 94 24.29 -30.08 20.25
N HIS A 95 23.19 -29.38 20.53
CA HIS A 95 22.08 -29.83 21.38
C HIS A 95 20.90 -30.39 20.57
N LEU A 96 20.95 -30.29 19.23
CA LEU A 96 19.91 -30.79 18.34
C LEU A 96 20.24 -32.21 17.87
N THR A 97 19.21 -33.02 17.63
CA THR A 97 19.42 -34.29 16.92
C THR A 97 19.66 -34.02 15.42
N PRO A 98 20.33 -34.93 14.70
CA PRO A 98 20.47 -34.81 13.25
C PRO A 98 19.12 -34.70 12.52
N GLN A 99 18.12 -35.46 12.97
CA GLN A 99 16.74 -35.41 12.48
C GLN A 99 16.11 -34.04 12.74
N GLY A 100 16.32 -33.49 13.94
CA GLY A 100 15.85 -32.16 14.33
C GLY A 100 16.41 -31.05 13.47
N ILE A 101 17.72 -31.06 13.22
CA ILE A 101 18.38 -30.11 12.31
C ILE A 101 17.75 -30.20 10.91
N PHE A 102 17.60 -31.41 10.38
CA PHE A 102 16.99 -31.61 9.07
C PHE A 102 15.55 -31.08 9.03
N THR A 103 14.72 -31.38 10.04
CA THR A 103 13.35 -30.91 10.14
C THR A 103 13.29 -29.38 10.19
N ILE A 104 14.11 -28.72 11.02
CA ILE A 104 14.15 -27.26 11.12
C ILE A 104 14.51 -26.63 9.77
N LEU A 105 15.54 -27.14 9.10
CA LEU A 105 15.98 -26.62 7.80
C LEU A 105 14.95 -26.88 6.69
N ALA A 106 14.27 -28.04 6.71
CA ALA A 106 13.22 -28.35 5.74
C ALA A 106 12.01 -27.42 5.92
N VAL A 107 11.57 -27.19 7.15
CA VAL A 107 10.51 -26.22 7.46
C VAL A 107 10.92 -24.81 7.03
N ALA A 108 12.15 -24.39 7.35
CA ALA A 108 12.67 -23.09 6.92
C ALA A 108 12.69 -22.95 5.39
N ALA A 109 13.08 -23.99 4.64
CA ALA A 109 13.05 -23.95 3.18
C ALA A 109 11.62 -23.78 2.63
N VAL A 110 10.63 -24.45 3.22
CA VAL A 110 9.21 -24.28 2.83
C VAL A 110 8.71 -22.86 3.13
N VAL A 111 9.01 -22.33 4.32
CA VAL A 111 8.65 -20.96 4.71
C VAL A 111 9.34 -19.93 3.83
N LEU A 112 10.61 -20.14 3.46
CA LEU A 112 11.31 -19.29 2.50
C LEU A 112 10.59 -19.24 1.14
N CYS A 113 10.13 -20.39 0.65
CA CYS A 113 9.35 -20.45 -0.59
C CYS A 113 8.04 -19.66 -0.49
N PHE A 114 7.37 -19.64 0.67
CA PHE A 114 6.20 -18.79 0.89
C PHE A 114 6.55 -17.31 0.82
N GLY A 115 7.55 -16.86 1.60
CA GLY A 115 8.03 -15.48 1.59
C GLY A 115 8.41 -14.99 0.18
N LEU A 116 9.15 -15.81 -0.57
CA LEU A 116 9.53 -15.49 -1.95
C LEU A 116 8.32 -15.40 -2.89
N THR A 117 7.36 -16.32 -2.76
CA THR A 117 6.15 -16.33 -3.61
C THR A 117 5.22 -15.16 -3.28
N GLN A 118 5.09 -14.79 -2.00
CA GLN A 118 4.36 -13.60 -1.57
C GLN A 118 5.00 -12.32 -2.14
N MET A 119 6.33 -12.21 -2.10
CA MET A 119 7.06 -11.07 -2.68
C MET A 119 6.91 -11.00 -4.21
N ALA A 120 6.97 -12.14 -4.90
CA ALA A 120 6.73 -12.21 -6.34
C ALA A 120 5.28 -11.82 -6.69
N GLY A 121 4.31 -12.26 -5.90
CA GLY A 121 2.91 -11.87 -6.02
C GLY A 121 2.70 -10.38 -5.76
N LEU A 122 3.35 -9.81 -4.74
CA LEU A 122 3.29 -8.39 -4.40
C LEU A 122 3.84 -7.53 -5.55
N LYS A 123 4.97 -7.94 -6.13
CA LYS A 123 5.53 -7.31 -7.34
C LYS A 123 4.53 -7.36 -8.49
N LYS A 124 3.92 -8.53 -8.75
CA LYS A 124 2.94 -8.72 -9.82
C LYS A 124 1.65 -7.91 -9.62
N MET A 125 1.27 -7.67 -8.36
CA MET A 125 0.07 -6.90 -8.02
C MET A 125 0.20 -5.45 -8.49
N TYR A 126 1.37 -4.82 -8.28
CA TYR A 126 1.63 -3.42 -8.63
C TYR A 126 2.21 -3.22 -10.04
N PHE A 127 2.81 -4.25 -10.64
CA PHE A 127 3.42 -4.12 -11.96
C PHE A 127 2.34 -3.97 -13.05
N LEU A 128 2.50 -2.96 -13.90
CA LEU A 128 1.66 -2.66 -15.06
C LEU A 128 2.39 -3.13 -16.33
N PRO A 129 2.06 -4.29 -16.92
CA PRO A 129 2.83 -4.86 -18.02
C PRO A 129 2.87 -3.99 -19.28
N LYS A 130 1.76 -3.30 -19.58
CA LYS A 130 1.64 -2.43 -20.75
C LYS A 130 2.63 -1.26 -20.70
N ASP A 131 2.73 -0.63 -19.52
CA ASP A 131 3.53 0.58 -19.33
C ASP A 131 4.95 0.26 -18.82
N ARG A 132 5.24 -1.01 -18.54
CA ARG A 132 6.50 -1.51 -17.94
C ARG A 132 6.90 -0.75 -16.68
N CYS A 133 5.93 -0.29 -15.90
CA CYS A 133 6.13 0.45 -14.66
C CYS A 133 5.35 -0.17 -13.50
N PHE A 134 5.46 0.42 -12.31
CA PHE A 134 4.63 0.06 -11.18
C PHE A 134 3.56 1.14 -10.99
N GLY A 135 2.35 0.74 -10.61
CA GLY A 135 1.30 1.71 -10.35
C GLY A 135 0.37 1.32 -9.22
N TYR A 136 -0.31 2.33 -8.69
CA TYR A 136 -1.32 2.22 -7.66
C TYR A 136 -2.46 3.19 -7.94
N SER A 137 -3.68 2.81 -7.60
CA SER A 137 -4.84 3.69 -7.68
C SER A 137 -5.74 3.55 -6.46
N LEU A 138 -6.05 4.69 -5.87
CA LEU A 138 -7.07 4.87 -4.85
C LEU A 138 -8.37 5.27 -5.54
N ARG A 139 -9.48 4.64 -5.14
CA ARG A 139 -10.82 5.02 -5.56
C ARG A 139 -11.63 5.38 -4.33
N TYR A 140 -12.27 6.54 -4.35
CA TYR A 140 -13.08 7.06 -3.25
C TYR A 140 -14.45 7.43 -3.80
N GLN A 141 -15.51 6.88 -3.20
CA GLN A 141 -16.88 7.25 -3.54
C GLN A 141 -17.30 8.42 -2.65
N SER A 142 -17.71 9.50 -3.29
CA SER A 142 -18.17 10.75 -2.69
C SER A 142 -19.66 10.92 -2.95
N VAL A 143 -20.38 11.48 -1.97
CA VAL A 143 -21.80 11.83 -2.14
C VAL A 143 -21.99 13.15 -2.89
N SER A 144 -20.94 13.99 -3.00
CA SER A 144 -20.96 15.19 -3.83
C SER A 144 -21.02 14.84 -5.32
N ASP A 145 -21.66 15.69 -6.12
CA ASP A 145 -21.63 15.56 -7.57
C ASP A 145 -20.22 15.81 -8.14
N ALA A 146 -20.00 15.36 -9.38
CA ALA A 146 -18.69 15.41 -10.00
C ALA A 146 -18.23 16.84 -10.33
N ASP A 147 -19.14 17.78 -10.59
CA ASP A 147 -18.77 19.15 -10.99
C ASP A 147 -18.32 19.95 -9.78
N SER A 148 -19.05 19.89 -8.67
CA SER A 148 -18.70 20.54 -7.41
C SER A 148 -17.36 20.03 -6.88
N LEU A 149 -17.14 18.72 -6.95
CA LEU A 149 -15.87 18.13 -6.50
C LEU A 149 -14.73 18.43 -7.47
N TRP A 150 -14.97 18.39 -8.79
CA TRP A 150 -13.96 18.76 -9.78
C TRP A 150 -13.53 20.22 -9.66
N HIS A 151 -14.45 21.14 -9.36
CA HIS A 151 -14.10 22.54 -9.12
C HIS A 151 -13.04 22.72 -8.03
N ILE A 152 -13.05 21.84 -7.02
CA ILE A 152 -12.05 21.82 -5.95
C ILE A 152 -10.79 21.07 -6.40
N VAL A 153 -10.95 19.89 -7.01
CA VAL A 153 -9.81 19.04 -7.42
C VAL A 153 -8.95 19.71 -8.49
N ARG A 154 -9.55 20.45 -9.43
CA ARG A 154 -8.86 21.12 -10.55
C ARG A 154 -7.97 22.29 -10.11
N ASP A 155 -8.18 22.83 -8.91
CA ASP A 155 -7.32 23.87 -8.36
C ASP A 155 -6.00 23.25 -7.90
N LEU A 156 -5.09 23.08 -8.88
CA LEU A 156 -3.79 22.47 -8.69
C LEU A 156 -2.98 23.15 -7.58
N GLY A 157 -3.11 24.46 -7.41
CA GLY A 157 -2.39 25.23 -6.39
C GLY A 157 -2.93 25.02 -4.98
N ALA A 158 -4.24 24.79 -4.82
CA ALA A 158 -4.90 24.79 -3.51
C ALA A 158 -4.87 23.47 -2.74
N ILE A 159 -4.23 22.39 -3.23
CA ILE A 159 -4.29 21.07 -2.58
C ILE A 159 -3.84 21.06 -1.11
N ALA A 160 -2.91 21.94 -0.72
CA ALA A 160 -2.44 22.06 0.67
C ALA A 160 -3.55 22.48 1.66
N GLN A 161 -4.65 23.09 1.19
CA GLN A 161 -5.81 23.42 2.03
C GLN A 161 -6.54 22.17 2.53
N TYR A 162 -6.41 21.05 1.82
CA TYR A 162 -7.10 19.79 2.10
C TYR A 162 -6.16 18.68 2.60
N ALA A 163 -4.86 18.83 2.33
CA ALA A 163 -3.83 17.86 2.65
C ALA A 163 -2.98 18.26 3.86
N PRO A 164 -3.26 17.75 5.08
CA PRO A 164 -2.60 18.17 6.31
C PRO A 164 -1.10 17.82 6.37
N ASN A 165 -0.61 16.97 5.46
CA ASN A 165 0.80 16.63 5.33
C ASN A 165 1.60 17.61 4.46
N LEU A 166 0.92 18.52 3.74
CA LEU A 166 1.55 19.58 2.96
C LEU A 166 1.58 20.88 3.77
N ALA A 167 2.74 21.53 3.80
CA ALA A 167 2.88 22.87 4.34
C ALA A 167 2.34 23.92 3.35
N SER A 168 2.62 23.73 2.05
CA SER A 168 2.17 24.63 1.00
C SER A 168 2.15 23.94 -0.37
N SER A 169 1.34 24.51 -1.27
CA SER A 169 1.29 24.18 -2.69
C SER A 169 0.97 25.46 -3.46
N TRP A 170 1.61 25.68 -4.59
CA TRP A 170 1.38 26.85 -5.43
C TRP A 170 1.77 26.58 -6.89
N ILE A 171 1.23 27.39 -7.80
CA ILE A 171 1.63 27.40 -9.21
C ILE A 171 2.79 28.38 -9.37
N GLU A 172 3.94 27.90 -9.84
CA GLU A 172 5.14 28.73 -10.05
C GLU A 172 5.07 29.49 -11.37
N ASP A 173 4.52 28.85 -12.40
CA ASP A 173 4.74 29.31 -13.76
C ASP A 173 3.61 28.89 -14.71
N ILE A 174 3.17 29.84 -15.52
CA ILE A 174 2.26 29.67 -16.65
C ILE A 174 2.89 30.46 -17.80
N HIS A 175 3.79 29.83 -18.54
CA HIS A 175 4.24 30.38 -19.82
C HIS A 175 3.11 30.28 -20.84
N ASP A 176 2.98 31.29 -21.71
CA ASP A 176 1.90 31.38 -22.70
C ASP A 176 1.90 30.14 -23.62
N GLY A 177 0.88 29.29 -23.47
CA GLY A 177 0.71 28.03 -24.20
C GLY A 177 1.17 26.75 -23.49
N ASP A 178 1.85 26.85 -22.33
CA ASP A 178 2.30 25.70 -21.55
C ASP A 178 1.32 25.34 -20.42
N LEU A 179 1.27 24.06 -20.07
CA LEU A 179 0.55 23.57 -18.88
C LEU A 179 1.31 23.96 -17.59
N PRO A 180 0.59 24.20 -16.49
CA PRO A 180 1.16 24.81 -15.28
C PRO A 180 2.22 23.92 -14.60
N LEU A 181 3.22 24.59 -14.00
CA LEU A 181 4.17 23.98 -13.07
C LEU A 181 3.72 24.21 -11.63
N ARG A 182 3.54 23.13 -10.87
CA ARG A 182 3.19 23.17 -9.44
C ARG A 182 4.40 22.86 -8.57
N ALA A 183 4.59 23.64 -7.53
CA ALA A 183 5.53 23.35 -6.45
C ALA A 183 4.79 22.98 -5.17
N CYS A 184 5.34 22.01 -4.43
CA CYS A 184 4.80 21.48 -3.19
C CYS A 184 5.90 21.46 -2.12
N GLU A 185 5.51 21.72 -0.88
CA GLU A 185 6.36 21.56 0.30
C GLU A 185 5.62 20.74 1.37
N ASP A 186 6.28 19.74 1.95
CA ASP A 186 5.73 18.99 3.08
C ASP A 186 6.03 19.66 4.43
N THR A 187 5.36 19.17 5.48
CA THR A 187 5.58 19.66 6.86
C THR A 187 6.98 19.39 7.43
N GLN A 188 7.85 18.69 6.70
CA GLN A 188 9.26 18.44 7.06
C GLN A 188 10.23 19.33 6.27
N GLY A 189 9.72 20.21 5.40
CA GLY A 189 10.51 21.09 4.55
C GLY A 189 11.05 20.42 3.29
N ASN A 190 10.62 19.19 2.96
CA ASN A 190 10.96 18.60 1.67
C ASN A 190 10.13 19.26 0.58
N GLN A 191 10.79 19.63 -0.52
CA GLN A 191 10.15 20.28 -1.66
C GLN A 191 10.25 19.40 -2.91
N TRP A 192 9.24 19.49 -3.75
CA TRP A 192 9.26 18.89 -5.08
C TRP A 192 8.38 19.68 -6.05
N ARG A 193 8.65 19.49 -7.34
CA ARG A 193 7.90 20.12 -8.42
C ARG A 193 7.28 19.10 -9.35
N GLU A 194 6.15 19.48 -9.92
CA GLU A 194 5.32 18.63 -10.76
C GLU A 194 4.83 19.46 -11.95
N ARG A 195 5.03 18.96 -13.17
CA ARG A 195 4.54 19.58 -14.39
C ARG A 195 3.22 18.94 -14.80
N CYS A 196 2.18 19.73 -15.00
CA CYS A 196 0.95 19.23 -15.59
C CYS A 196 1.21 18.76 -17.03
N SER A 197 0.94 17.49 -17.33
CA SER A 197 1.17 16.87 -18.64
C SER A 197 -0.13 16.70 -19.45
N GLU A 198 -1.26 16.56 -18.77
CA GLU A 198 -2.60 16.47 -19.36
C GLU A 198 -3.58 17.25 -18.47
N TYR A 199 -4.50 17.99 -19.10
CA TYR A 199 -5.62 18.63 -18.42
C TYR A 199 -6.85 18.55 -19.33
N ASP A 200 -7.93 17.95 -18.84
CA ASP A 200 -9.19 17.83 -19.58
C ASP A 200 -10.36 18.17 -18.66
N GLU A 201 -10.92 19.36 -18.88
CA GLU A 201 -12.07 19.88 -18.12
C GLU A 201 -13.32 19.02 -18.32
N TYR A 202 -13.54 18.51 -19.54
CA TYR A 202 -14.73 17.75 -19.87
C TYR A 202 -14.69 16.34 -19.28
N ARG A 203 -13.52 15.71 -19.32
CA ARG A 203 -13.27 14.40 -18.69
C ARG A 203 -13.02 14.50 -17.19
N ARG A 204 -12.93 15.73 -16.64
CA ARG A 204 -12.64 16.04 -15.24
C ARG A 204 -11.40 15.28 -14.75
N CYS A 205 -10.32 15.38 -15.51
CA CYS A 205 -9.06 14.74 -15.17
C CYS A 205 -7.85 15.59 -15.49
N TYR A 206 -6.79 15.38 -14.72
CA TYR A 206 -5.46 15.91 -15.03
C TYR A 206 -4.37 14.88 -14.70
N GLU A 207 -3.23 15.04 -15.34
CA GLU A 207 -2.02 14.27 -15.13
C GLU A 207 -0.85 15.21 -14.82
N VAL A 208 0.01 14.79 -13.90
CA VAL A 208 1.21 15.51 -13.49
C VAL A 208 2.43 14.58 -13.55
N GLU A 209 3.50 15.07 -14.18
CA GLU A 209 4.82 14.44 -14.17
C GLU A 209 5.68 15.08 -13.07
N PHE A 210 6.19 14.25 -12.16
CA PHE A 210 7.05 14.70 -11.07
C PHE A 210 8.47 14.91 -11.61
N LEU A 211 9.09 16.04 -11.28
CA LEU A 211 10.47 16.34 -11.69
C LEU A 211 11.48 15.57 -10.82
N THR A 212 11.56 14.24 -11.03
CA THR A 212 12.33 13.31 -10.18
C THR A 212 13.84 13.48 -10.26
N GLU A 213 14.34 14.24 -11.24
CA GLU A 213 15.77 14.52 -11.44
C GLU A 213 16.27 15.68 -10.56
N GLU A 214 15.37 16.43 -9.92
CA GLU A 214 15.74 17.56 -9.08
C GLU A 214 16.44 17.12 -7.79
N ALA A 215 17.43 17.92 -7.38
CA ALA A 215 18.14 17.69 -6.14
C ALA A 215 17.17 17.81 -4.96
N GLY A 216 17.12 16.77 -4.13
CA GLY A 216 16.25 16.74 -2.95
C GLY A 216 14.87 16.11 -3.16
N PHE A 217 14.57 15.56 -4.34
CA PHE A 217 13.30 14.85 -4.57
C PHE A 217 13.08 13.74 -3.52
N PRO A 218 11.98 13.79 -2.73
CA PRO A 218 11.86 12.99 -1.51
C PRO A 218 11.42 11.54 -1.75
N TYR A 219 10.90 11.22 -2.95
CA TYR A 219 10.36 9.89 -3.22
C TYR A 219 11.39 8.98 -3.92
N PRO A 220 11.43 7.67 -3.59
CA PRO A 220 12.40 6.73 -4.13
C PRO A 220 12.02 6.27 -5.56
N ALA A 221 12.01 7.19 -6.53
CA ALA A 221 11.66 6.92 -7.92
C ALA A 221 12.64 7.59 -8.91
N THR A 222 12.89 6.96 -10.05
CA THR A 222 13.63 7.58 -11.18
C THR A 222 12.72 8.22 -12.21
N TRP A 223 11.43 7.90 -12.15
CA TRP A 223 10.37 8.46 -12.98
C TRP A 223 9.06 8.27 -12.22
N MET A 224 8.21 9.29 -12.22
CA MET A 224 6.93 9.25 -11.52
C MET A 224 5.92 10.17 -12.19
N VAL A 225 4.72 9.65 -12.41
CA VAL A 225 3.56 10.36 -12.92
C VAL A 225 2.39 10.06 -11.99
N GLY A 226 1.57 11.05 -11.73
CA GLY A 226 0.32 10.89 -10.99
C GLY A 226 -0.81 11.62 -11.67
N GLY A 227 -2.03 11.36 -11.22
CA GLY A 227 -3.19 12.04 -11.77
C GLY A 227 -4.43 11.88 -10.92
N TRP A 228 -5.40 12.72 -11.25
CA TRP A 228 -6.71 12.74 -10.65
C TRP A 228 -7.77 12.63 -11.73
N GLN A 229 -8.86 11.95 -11.41
CA GLN A 229 -10.03 11.86 -12.25
C GLN A 229 -11.28 11.85 -11.37
N VAL A 230 -12.31 12.60 -11.77
CA VAL A 230 -13.60 12.64 -11.08
C VAL A 230 -14.70 12.20 -12.04
N GLU A 231 -15.32 11.06 -11.78
CA GLU A 231 -16.38 10.51 -12.61
C GLU A 231 -17.74 10.65 -11.92
N GLN A 232 -18.78 11.03 -12.66
CA GLN A 232 -20.15 11.03 -12.15
C GLN A 232 -20.66 9.58 -12.04
N ILE A 233 -21.21 9.22 -10.88
CA ILE A 233 -21.91 7.95 -10.63
C ILE A 233 -23.36 8.24 -10.17
N PRO A 234 -24.27 7.25 -10.14
CA PRO A 234 -25.68 7.50 -9.82
C PRO A 234 -25.95 8.14 -8.44
N GLU A 235 -25.10 7.86 -7.45
CA GLU A 235 -25.26 8.32 -6.06
C GLU A 235 -24.26 9.42 -5.66
N GLY A 236 -23.59 10.06 -6.62
CA GLY A 236 -22.58 11.08 -6.37
C GLY A 236 -21.43 11.03 -7.37
N SER A 237 -20.20 11.00 -6.90
CA SER A 237 -19.01 10.93 -7.76
C SER A 237 -18.01 9.87 -7.27
N GLU A 238 -17.19 9.36 -8.19
CA GLU A 238 -16.01 8.57 -7.87
C GLU A 238 -14.76 9.39 -8.16
N VAL A 239 -13.93 9.60 -7.14
CA VAL A 239 -12.59 10.19 -7.28
C VAL A 239 -11.57 9.07 -7.41
N VAL A 240 -10.80 9.12 -8.50
CA VAL A 240 -9.67 8.22 -8.74
C VAL A 240 -8.39 9.03 -8.64
N VAL A 241 -7.54 8.68 -7.68
CA VAL A 241 -6.17 9.20 -7.58
C VAL A 241 -5.21 8.07 -7.89
N TRP A 242 -4.28 8.29 -8.81
CA TRP A 242 -3.41 7.23 -9.28
C TRP A 242 -1.98 7.70 -9.46
N TRP A 243 -1.06 6.74 -9.39
CA TRP A 243 0.37 6.96 -9.61
C TRP A 243 0.95 5.83 -10.44
N LYS A 244 1.94 6.18 -11.26
CA LYS A 244 2.85 5.28 -11.96
C LYS A 244 4.28 5.71 -11.68
N LEU A 245 5.17 4.76 -11.41
CA LEU A 245 6.56 5.07 -11.14
C LEU A 245 7.52 3.93 -11.49
N HIS A 246 8.81 4.29 -11.57
CA HIS A 246 9.95 3.38 -11.57
C HIS A 246 10.69 3.47 -10.23
N PRO A 247 10.50 2.51 -9.31
CA PRO A 247 11.13 2.54 -7.99
C PRO A 247 12.66 2.46 -8.02
N LYS A 248 13.33 3.18 -7.13
CA LYS A 248 14.79 3.20 -6.94
C LYS A 248 15.16 2.74 -5.52
N PRO A 249 15.90 1.62 -5.34
CA PRO A 249 16.36 0.69 -6.36
C PRO A 249 15.26 -0.28 -6.82
N ALA A 250 15.33 -0.74 -8.08
CA ALA A 250 14.28 -1.55 -8.71
C ALA A 250 14.00 -2.91 -8.02
N TRP A 251 15.01 -3.49 -7.35
CA TRP A 251 14.83 -4.75 -6.62
C TRP A 251 13.96 -4.59 -5.34
N LEU A 252 13.88 -3.37 -4.78
CA LEU A 252 13.00 -3.02 -3.67
C LEU A 252 11.60 -2.59 -4.10
N ALA A 253 11.28 -2.61 -5.41
CA ALA A 253 9.98 -2.21 -5.92
C ALA A 253 8.76 -2.77 -5.15
N PRO A 254 8.65 -4.09 -4.84
CA PRO A 254 7.49 -4.57 -4.08
C PRO A 254 7.36 -3.95 -2.68
N VAL A 255 8.49 -3.66 -2.01
CA VAL A 255 8.51 -3.02 -0.69
C VAL A 255 8.10 -1.55 -0.81
N ILE A 256 8.75 -0.82 -1.71
CA ILE A 256 8.47 0.61 -1.97
C ILE A 256 7.00 0.81 -2.33
N MET A 257 6.47 0.02 -3.27
CA MET A 257 5.08 0.14 -3.72
C MET A 257 4.09 -0.20 -2.61
N ALA A 258 4.35 -1.20 -1.78
CA ALA A 258 3.49 -1.54 -0.66
C ALA A 258 3.42 -0.42 0.39
N MET A 259 4.56 0.21 0.68
CA MET A 259 4.64 1.33 1.62
C MET A 259 3.99 2.61 1.06
N LEU A 260 4.23 2.93 -0.22
CA LEU A 260 3.59 4.06 -0.88
C LEU A 260 2.07 3.89 -0.93
N ALA A 261 1.58 2.72 -1.33
CA ALA A 261 0.15 2.41 -1.35
C ALA A 261 -0.49 2.57 0.04
N PHE A 262 0.18 2.09 1.09
CA PHE A 262 -0.28 2.29 2.47
C PHE A 262 -0.31 3.76 2.89
N GLY A 263 0.72 4.51 2.52
CA GLY A 263 0.78 5.96 2.77
C GLY A 263 -0.39 6.68 2.10
N VAL A 264 -0.60 6.41 0.81
CA VAL A 264 -1.72 6.94 0.01
C VAL A 264 -3.07 6.61 0.64
N ASP A 265 -3.33 5.33 0.97
CA ASP A 265 -4.62 4.92 1.56
C ASP A 265 -4.88 5.64 2.89
N ARG A 266 -3.83 5.91 3.67
CA ARG A 266 -3.96 6.58 4.97
C ARG A 266 -4.17 8.09 4.81
N THR A 267 -3.49 8.73 3.88
CA THR A 267 -3.49 10.20 3.76
C THR A 267 -4.54 10.69 2.78
N PHE A 268 -4.56 10.17 1.54
CA PHE A 268 -5.41 10.69 0.47
C PHE A 268 -6.89 10.44 0.69
N THR A 269 -7.27 9.37 1.40
CA THR A 269 -8.68 9.21 1.82
C THR A 269 -9.14 10.38 2.68
N GLY A 270 -8.30 10.88 3.59
CA GLY A 270 -8.61 12.08 4.38
C GLY A 270 -8.60 13.36 3.55
N VAL A 271 -7.69 13.48 2.59
CA VAL A 271 -7.63 14.62 1.64
C VAL A 271 -8.94 14.73 0.86
N ILE A 272 -9.38 13.63 0.25
CA ILE A 272 -10.59 13.60 -0.58
C ILE A 272 -11.83 13.86 0.28
N ALA A 273 -11.90 13.30 1.49
CA ALA A 273 -13.00 13.58 2.42
C ALA A 273 -13.07 15.07 2.83
N ASN A 274 -11.91 15.74 3.00
CA ASN A 274 -11.88 17.18 3.26
C ASN A 274 -12.37 18.00 2.05
N MET A 275 -12.02 17.59 0.84
CA MET A 275 -12.51 18.21 -0.40
C MET A 275 -14.03 18.02 -0.56
N GLU A 276 -14.54 16.82 -0.32
CA GLU A 276 -15.98 16.51 -0.32
C GLU A 276 -16.74 17.38 0.70
N LYS A 277 -16.22 17.49 1.93
CA LYS A 277 -16.82 18.38 2.95
C LYS A 277 -16.89 19.84 2.47
N ARG A 278 -15.88 20.30 1.74
CA ARG A 278 -15.87 21.65 1.17
C ARG A 278 -16.90 21.79 0.04
N ALA A 279 -16.99 20.81 -0.85
CA ALA A 279 -17.98 20.77 -1.93
C ALA A 279 -19.41 20.93 -1.39
N LEU A 280 -19.79 20.08 -0.43
CA LEU A 280 -21.12 20.11 0.20
C LEU A 280 -21.44 21.43 0.91
N SER A 281 -20.42 22.11 1.46
CA SER A 281 -20.60 23.41 2.11
C SER A 281 -20.78 24.56 1.12
N GLY A 282 -20.23 24.44 -0.10
CA GLY A 282 -20.34 25.45 -1.16
C GLY A 282 -21.77 25.54 -1.71
N ASP A 283 -22.37 24.38 -2.02
CA ASP A 283 -23.75 24.29 -2.52
C ASP A 283 -24.76 24.93 -1.56
N SER A 284 -24.53 24.76 -0.25
CA SER A 284 -25.42 25.31 0.78
C SER A 284 -25.35 26.84 0.85
N ALA A 285 -24.21 27.46 0.51
CA ALA A 285 -24.05 28.90 0.53
C ALA A 285 -24.61 29.57 -0.73
N GLU A 286 -24.41 28.97 -1.91
CA GLU A 286 -25.01 29.49 -3.16
C GLU A 286 -26.54 29.34 -3.18
N LEU A 287 -27.09 28.28 -2.57
CA LEU A 287 -28.54 28.13 -2.38
C LEU A 287 -29.12 29.17 -1.40
N ALA A 288 -28.34 29.62 -0.40
CA ALA A 288 -28.77 30.66 0.53
C ALA A 288 -28.74 32.06 -0.12
N ASP A 289 -27.68 32.39 -0.86
CA ASP A 289 -27.56 33.69 -1.54
C ASP A 289 -28.59 33.84 -2.68
N SER A 290 -28.95 32.75 -3.37
CA SER A 290 -29.99 32.78 -4.41
C SER A 290 -31.41 32.92 -3.85
N ALA A 291 -31.68 32.44 -2.63
CA ALA A 291 -32.96 32.63 -1.95
C ALA A 291 -33.17 34.09 -1.48
N ASP A 292 -32.10 34.76 -1.02
CA ASP A 292 -32.15 36.16 -0.63
C ASP A 292 -32.28 37.11 -1.84
N GLN A 293 -31.75 36.74 -3.01
CA GLN A 293 -31.93 37.52 -4.24
C GLN A 293 -33.31 37.34 -4.91
N ALA A 294 -34.01 36.23 -4.64
CA ALA A 294 -35.36 35.98 -5.16
C ALA A 294 -36.48 36.63 -4.34
N THR A 295 -36.15 37.29 -3.22
CA THR A 295 -37.11 37.94 -2.30
C THR A 295 -37.09 39.48 -2.35
N VAL A 296 -36.45 40.08 -3.35
CA VAL A 296 -36.41 41.54 -3.60
C VAL A 296 -37.21 41.93 -4.85
#